data_AF-A0A2D7BZW6-F1
#
_entry.id   AF-A0A2D7BZW6-F1
#
_cell.length_a   1.000
_cell.length_b   1.000
_cell.length_c   1.000
_cell.angle_alpha   90.00
_cell.angle_beta   90.00
_cell.angle_gamma   90.00
#
_symmetry.space_group_name_H-M   'P 1'
#
loop_
_entity.id
_entity.type
_entity.pdbx_description
1 polymer ?
#
loop_
_entity_poly.entity_id
_entity_poly.type
_entity_poly.pdbx_seq_one_letter_code
_entity_poly.pdbx_strand_id
1 'polypeptide(L)'
;MSRPMGLKEFIKVVESPDEALNMQQRLKMARTFKKNKAKIALGRKRAERRVASPEKLKKRAMKQARMTILKKITKGIDKGELSMSRRQSIEKRLDKMKPKIQKLAKKLLPKVRKAELTKKRGGTKSDD
;
A
#
# COMPACT_ATOMS: atom_id res chain seq x y z
N MET A 1 2.29 23.34 44.34
CA MET A 1 3.38 22.36 44.10
C MET A 1 2.76 21.02 43.72
N SER A 2 3.08 20.48 42.55
CA SER A 2 2.53 19.19 42.09
C SER A 2 3.11 18.05 42.93
N ARG A 3 2.25 17.09 43.32
CA ARG A 3 2.66 15.91 44.08
C ARG A 3 3.72 15.11 43.28
N PRO A 4 4.80 14.62 43.91
CA PRO A 4 5.79 13.78 43.24
C PRO A 4 5.15 12.45 42.80
N MET A 5 5.54 12.00 41.61
CA MET A 5 5.07 10.73 41.02
C MET A 5 5.36 9.56 41.97
N GLY A 6 4.39 8.64 42.14
CA GLY A 6 4.56 7.50 43.02
C GLY A 6 5.60 6.51 42.50
N LEU A 7 6.33 5.82 43.39
CA LEU A 7 7.40 4.87 43.03
C LEU A 7 6.95 3.82 41.97
N LYS A 8 5.70 3.38 42.06
CA LYS A 8 5.11 2.41 41.12
C LYS A 8 4.90 2.99 39.71
N GLU A 9 4.58 4.27 39.63
CA GLU A 9 4.45 5.01 38.37
C GLU A 9 5.82 5.40 37.83
N PHE A 10 6.77 5.74 38.71
CA PHE A 10 8.15 6.01 38.35
C PHE A 10 8.84 4.77 37.76
N ILE A 11 8.71 3.59 38.39
CA ILE A 11 9.23 2.33 37.84
C ILE A 11 8.62 2.02 36.47
N LYS A 12 7.30 2.23 36.32
CA LYS A 12 6.60 2.00 35.05
C LYS A 12 7.06 2.96 33.93
N VAL A 13 7.42 4.19 34.27
CA VAL A 13 7.93 5.19 33.30
C VAL A 13 9.41 4.94 32.98
N VAL A 14 10.22 4.52 33.95
CA VAL A 14 11.66 4.23 33.79
C VAL A 14 11.90 2.90 33.05
N GLU A 15 11.04 1.89 33.24
CA GLU A 15 11.12 0.61 32.51
C GLU A 15 10.43 0.63 31.13
N SER A 16 9.78 1.73 30.74
CA SER A 16 9.07 1.83 29.45
C SER A 16 9.46 3.04 28.58
N PRO A 17 10.74 3.19 28.19
CA PRO A 17 11.10 3.92 26.99
C PRO A 17 11.32 2.93 25.82
N ASP A 18 10.36 2.81 24.91
CA ASP A 18 10.54 2.27 23.54
C ASP A 18 11.30 0.92 23.35
N GLU A 19 11.08 -0.08 24.20
CA GLU A 19 11.81 -1.35 24.10
C GLU A 19 11.28 -2.32 23.03
N ALA A 20 12.19 -2.78 22.16
CA ALA A 20 11.96 -3.97 21.33
C ALA A 20 11.68 -5.19 22.21
N LEU A 21 10.70 -6.04 21.83
CA LEU A 21 10.31 -7.28 22.55
C LEU A 21 11.50 -8.01 23.20
N ASN A 22 11.45 -8.27 24.51
CA ASN A 22 12.45 -9.10 25.18
C ASN A 22 12.51 -10.52 24.53
N MET A 23 13.67 -11.19 24.55
CA MET A 23 13.86 -12.53 24.01
C MET A 23 12.81 -13.55 24.45
N GLN A 24 12.40 -13.51 25.73
CA GLN A 24 11.33 -14.37 26.23
C GLN A 24 9.97 -14.08 25.56
N GLN A 25 9.65 -12.80 25.34
CA GLN A 25 8.43 -12.39 24.64
C GLN A 25 8.49 -12.77 23.16
N ARG A 26 9.66 -12.68 22.50
CA ARG A 26 9.87 -13.16 21.12
C ARG A 26 9.64 -14.66 21.00
N LEU A 27 10.18 -15.47 21.91
CA LEU A 27 9.97 -16.93 21.92
C LEU A 27 8.50 -17.28 22.15
N LYS A 28 7.82 -16.57 23.08
CA LYS A 28 6.39 -16.71 23.32
C LYS A 28 5.59 -16.41 22.05
N MET A 29 5.90 -15.29 21.39
CA MET A 29 5.23 -14.88 20.15
C MET A 29 5.50 -15.84 18.99
N ALA A 30 6.73 -16.36 18.85
CA ALA A 30 7.05 -17.38 17.86
C ALA A 30 6.23 -18.67 18.07
N ARG A 31 6.06 -19.11 19.33
CA ARG A 31 5.21 -20.26 19.66
C ARG A 31 3.74 -19.99 19.34
N THR A 32 3.20 -18.80 19.63
CA THR A 32 1.80 -18.46 19.29
C THR A 32 1.59 -18.38 17.77
N PHE A 33 2.54 -17.81 17.02
CA PHE A 33 2.51 -17.80 15.55
C PHE A 33 2.54 -19.20 14.95
N LYS A 34 3.36 -20.12 15.48
CA LYS A 34 3.39 -21.53 15.05
C LYS A 34 2.04 -22.21 15.31
N LYS A 35 1.47 -22.05 16.51
CA LYS A 35 0.14 -22.60 16.87
C LYS A 35 -0.98 -22.05 15.97
N ASN A 36 -0.94 -20.74 15.69
CA ASN A 36 -1.97 -20.07 14.89
C ASN A 36 -1.68 -20.05 13.38
N LYS A 37 -0.64 -20.76 12.90
CA LYS A 37 -0.20 -20.72 11.48
C LYS A 37 -1.35 -20.97 10.51
N ALA A 38 -2.20 -21.97 10.78
CA ALA A 38 -3.35 -22.30 9.94
C ALA A 38 -4.40 -21.17 9.91
N LYS A 39 -4.73 -20.58 11.08
CA LYS A 39 -5.66 -19.45 11.18
C LYS A 39 -5.13 -18.21 10.44
N ILE A 40 -3.84 -17.94 10.57
CA ILE A 40 -3.17 -16.83 9.88
C ILE A 40 -3.15 -17.06 8.38
N ALA A 41 -2.83 -18.28 7.93
CA ALA A 41 -2.85 -18.64 6.51
C ALA A 41 -4.26 -18.49 5.92
N LEU A 42 -5.30 -18.93 6.65
CA LEU A 42 -6.69 -18.74 6.25
C LEU A 42 -7.06 -17.25 6.20
N GLY A 43 -6.66 -16.47 7.19
CA GLY A 43 -6.84 -15.02 7.23
C GLY A 43 -6.18 -14.32 6.04
N ARG A 44 -4.94 -14.70 5.70
CA ARG A 44 -4.22 -14.21 4.51
C ARG A 44 -4.96 -14.58 3.22
N LYS A 45 -5.35 -15.85 3.04
CA LYS A 45 -6.14 -16.30 1.87
C LYS A 45 -7.46 -15.54 1.73
N ARG A 46 -8.18 -15.27 2.84
CA ARG A 46 -9.42 -14.48 2.84
C ARG A 46 -9.15 -13.01 2.47
N ALA A 47 -8.11 -12.40 3.02
CA ALA A 47 -7.72 -11.02 2.71
C ALA A 47 -7.28 -10.86 1.25
N GLU A 48 -6.57 -11.85 0.70
CA GLU A 48 -6.16 -11.88 -0.71
C GLU A 48 -7.36 -11.90 -1.65
N ARG A 49 -8.47 -12.57 -1.29
CA ARG A 49 -9.70 -12.61 -2.09
C ARG A 49 -10.55 -11.35 -1.97
N ARG A 50 -10.32 -10.53 -0.95
CA ARG A 50 -11.12 -9.31 -0.72
C ARG A 50 -10.84 -8.29 -1.81
N VAL A 51 -11.92 -7.83 -2.44
CA VAL A 51 -11.91 -6.75 -3.42
C VAL A 51 -11.41 -5.45 -2.77
N ALA A 52 -10.56 -4.73 -3.48
CA ALA A 52 -10.02 -3.46 -3.01
C ALA A 52 -11.13 -2.41 -2.76
N SER A 53 -10.97 -1.60 -1.71
CA SER A 53 -11.91 -0.52 -1.39
C SER A 53 -12.00 0.54 -2.51
N PRO A 54 -13.11 1.30 -2.60
CA PRO A 54 -13.28 2.34 -3.62
C PRO A 54 -12.14 3.36 -3.65
N GLU A 55 -11.60 3.73 -2.49
CA GLU A 55 -10.45 4.64 -2.39
C GLU A 55 -9.17 4.04 -2.99
N LYS A 56 -8.89 2.76 -2.74
CA LYS A 56 -7.75 2.05 -3.34
C LYS A 56 -7.90 2.00 -4.86
N LEU A 57 -9.11 1.78 -5.36
CA LEU A 57 -9.41 1.78 -6.79
C LEU A 57 -9.22 3.16 -7.42
N LYS A 58 -9.66 4.24 -6.73
CA LYS A 58 -9.41 5.63 -7.16
C LYS A 58 -7.90 5.92 -7.23
N LYS A 59 -7.12 5.54 -6.21
CA LYS A 59 -5.65 5.70 -6.20
C LYS A 59 -4.98 4.92 -7.34
N ARG A 60 -5.41 3.69 -7.61
CA ARG A 60 -4.92 2.87 -8.73
C ARG A 60 -5.25 3.51 -10.08
N ALA A 61 -6.48 3.99 -10.27
CA ALA A 61 -6.89 4.68 -11.48
C ALA A 61 -6.09 5.97 -11.72
N MET A 62 -5.81 6.75 -10.67
CA MET A 62 -4.92 7.91 -10.76
C MET A 62 -3.49 7.53 -11.15
N LYS A 63 -2.95 6.45 -10.58
CA LYS A 63 -1.61 5.95 -10.94
C LYS A 63 -1.55 5.52 -12.41
N GLN A 64 -2.55 4.77 -12.88
CA GLN A 64 -2.64 4.37 -14.29
C GLN A 64 -2.75 5.60 -15.21
N ALA A 65 -3.62 6.56 -14.89
CA ALA A 65 -3.75 7.80 -15.66
C ALA A 65 -2.40 8.55 -15.73
N ARG A 66 -1.67 8.69 -14.61
CA ARG A 66 -0.33 9.29 -14.60
C ARG A 66 0.65 8.54 -15.50
N MET A 67 0.67 7.21 -15.47
CA MET A 67 1.57 6.41 -16.31
C MET A 67 1.21 6.50 -17.81
N THR A 68 -0.08 6.52 -18.16
CA THR A 68 -0.48 6.70 -19.56
C THR A 68 -0.05 8.05 -20.12
N ILE A 69 -0.13 9.12 -19.34
CA ILE A 69 0.32 10.45 -19.77
C ILE A 69 1.84 10.53 -19.78
N LEU A 70 2.51 9.91 -18.79
CA LEU A 70 3.97 9.79 -18.78
C LEU A 70 4.46 9.14 -20.08
N LYS A 71 3.90 7.98 -20.45
CA LYS A 71 4.28 7.23 -21.66
C LYS A 71 4.07 8.05 -22.95
N LYS A 72 3.04 8.91 -22.98
CA LYS A 72 2.84 9.85 -24.09
C LYS A 72 3.92 10.94 -24.16
N ILE A 73 4.33 11.49 -23.02
CA ILE A 73 5.37 12.53 -22.96
C ILE A 73 6.75 11.95 -23.30
N THR A 74 7.01 10.71 -22.88
CA THR A 74 8.30 10.02 -23.07
C THR A 74 8.36 9.24 -24.38
N LYS A 75 7.34 9.35 -25.24
CA LYS A 75 7.23 8.65 -26.54
C LYS A 75 7.47 7.15 -26.42
N GLY A 76 6.94 6.52 -25.37
CA GLY A 76 7.02 5.07 -25.17
C GLY A 76 8.05 4.60 -24.15
N ILE A 77 9.01 5.43 -23.75
CA ILE A 77 10.02 5.07 -22.74
C ILE A 77 9.38 4.96 -21.36
N ASP A 78 9.67 3.89 -20.64
CA ASP A 78 9.08 3.64 -19.33
C ASP A 78 9.76 4.47 -18.22
N LYS A 79 9.04 4.70 -17.11
CA LYS A 79 9.55 5.52 -15.99
C LYS A 79 10.89 5.00 -15.45
N GLY A 80 11.10 3.69 -15.48
CA GLY A 80 12.29 3.01 -14.97
C GLY A 80 13.56 3.36 -15.75
N GLU A 81 13.44 3.55 -17.06
CA GLU A 81 14.56 3.77 -17.99
C GLU A 81 15.02 5.23 -18.02
N LEU A 82 14.26 6.13 -17.40
CA LEU A 82 14.59 7.55 -17.34
C LEU A 82 15.62 7.82 -16.24
N SER A 83 16.60 8.68 -16.55
CA SER A 83 17.48 9.27 -15.54
C SER A 83 16.69 10.02 -14.47
N MET A 84 17.28 10.15 -13.27
CA MET A 84 16.62 10.79 -12.12
C MET A 84 16.24 12.24 -12.40
N SER A 85 17.12 12.99 -13.08
CA SER A 85 16.86 14.38 -13.50
C SER A 85 15.67 14.46 -14.45
N ARG A 86 15.62 13.58 -15.46
CA ARG A 86 14.52 13.53 -16.43
C ARG A 86 13.20 13.14 -15.75
N ARG A 87 13.22 12.17 -14.85
CA ARG A 87 12.05 11.74 -14.07
C ARG A 87 11.46 12.91 -13.26
N GLN A 88 12.31 13.68 -12.56
CA GLN A 88 11.86 14.84 -11.80
C GLN A 88 11.24 15.92 -12.69
N SER A 89 11.83 16.18 -13.86
CA SER A 89 11.29 17.15 -14.82
C SER A 89 9.89 16.74 -15.33
N ILE A 90 9.68 15.45 -15.57
CA ILE A 90 8.41 14.92 -16.05
C ILE A 90 7.37 14.93 -14.93
N GLU A 91 7.74 14.60 -13.69
CA GLU A 91 6.85 14.68 -12.54
C GLU A 91 6.32 16.11 -12.32
N LYS A 92 7.20 17.12 -12.42
CA LYS A 92 6.78 18.54 -12.39
C LYS A 92 5.77 18.88 -13.50
N ARG A 93 5.95 18.34 -14.71
CA ARG A 93 5.00 18.54 -15.83
C ARG A 93 3.67 17.82 -15.58
N LEU A 94 3.71 16.59 -15.04
CA LEU A 94 2.51 15.82 -14.70
C LEU A 94 1.69 16.51 -13.61
N ASP A 95 2.34 17.16 -12.64
CA ASP A 95 1.63 17.90 -11.60
C ASP A 95 0.91 19.14 -12.14
N LYS A 96 1.42 19.78 -13.19
CA LYS A 96 0.69 20.84 -13.92
C LYS A 96 -0.52 20.30 -14.68
N MET A 97 -0.52 19.01 -15.02
CA MET A 97 -1.60 18.33 -15.75
C MET A 97 -2.62 17.62 -14.85
N LYS A 98 -2.64 17.91 -13.54
CA LYS A 98 -3.56 17.31 -12.56
C LYS A 98 -5.03 17.25 -13.03
N PRO A 99 -5.64 18.31 -13.59
CA PRO A 99 -7.03 18.25 -14.04
C PRO A 99 -7.26 17.23 -15.18
N LYS A 100 -6.31 17.15 -16.13
CA LYS A 100 -6.37 16.17 -17.24
C LYS A 100 -6.24 14.74 -16.71
N ILE A 101 -5.33 14.51 -15.76
CA ILE A 101 -5.14 13.22 -15.09
C ILE A 101 -6.42 12.81 -14.35
N GLN A 102 -7.08 13.73 -13.64
CA GLN A 102 -8.31 13.44 -12.90
C GLN A 102 -9.46 13.05 -13.83
N LYS A 103 -9.64 13.77 -14.95
CA LYS A 103 -10.65 13.42 -15.96
C LYS A 103 -10.39 12.03 -16.55
N LEU A 104 -9.14 11.70 -16.85
CA LEU A 104 -8.76 10.39 -17.35
C LEU A 104 -8.95 9.29 -16.29
N ALA A 105 -8.60 9.55 -15.04
CA ALA A 105 -8.77 8.59 -13.94
C ALA A 105 -10.24 8.25 -13.71
N LYS A 106 -11.16 9.22 -13.85
CA LYS A 106 -12.62 8.96 -13.80
C LYS A 106 -13.06 7.99 -14.90
N LYS A 107 -12.57 8.19 -16.14
CA LYS A 107 -12.86 7.29 -17.27
C LYS A 107 -12.25 5.89 -17.11
N LEU A 108 -11.09 5.78 -16.45
CA LEU A 108 -10.41 4.50 -16.21
C LEU A 108 -10.99 3.73 -15.02
N LEU A 109 -11.73 4.37 -14.12
CA LEU A 109 -12.24 3.76 -12.90
C LEU A 109 -13.08 2.48 -13.15
N PRO A 110 -14.01 2.44 -14.14
CA PRO A 110 -14.74 1.21 -14.48
C PRO A 110 -13.82 0.09 -14.97
N LYS A 111 -12.83 0.42 -15.82
CA LYS A 111 -11.84 -0.55 -16.33
C LYS A 111 -11.00 -1.13 -15.20
N VAL A 112 -10.56 -0.29 -14.27
CA VAL A 112 -9.80 -0.71 -13.07
C VAL A 112 -10.65 -1.59 -12.15
N ARG A 113 -11.94 -1.26 -11.97
CA ARG A 113 -12.89 -2.09 -11.22
C ARG A 113 -13.06 -3.47 -11.85
N LYS A 114 -13.29 -3.53 -13.16
CA LYS A 114 -13.42 -4.78 -13.91
C LYS A 114 -12.15 -5.63 -13.79
N ALA A 115 -10.98 -5.02 -14.01
CA ALA A 115 -9.69 -5.71 -13.90
C ALA A 115 -9.39 -6.23 -12.48
N GLU A 116 -9.88 -5.54 -11.45
CA GLU A 116 -9.74 -6.02 -10.06
C GLU A 116 -10.66 -7.21 -9.80
N LEU A 117 -11.91 -7.10 -10.22
CA LEU A 117 -12.89 -8.18 -10.12
C LEU A 117 -12.45 -9.43 -10.87
N THR A 118 -11.94 -9.30 -12.10
CA THR A 118 -11.41 -10.45 -12.85
C THR A 118 -10.22 -11.09 -12.12
N LYS A 119 -9.28 -10.29 -11.61
CA LYS A 119 -8.14 -10.80 -10.84
C LYS A 119 -8.54 -11.53 -9.55
N LYS A 120 -9.64 -11.12 -8.90
CA LYS A 120 -10.06 -11.66 -7.60
C LYS A 120 -11.12 -12.77 -7.68
N ARG A 121 -11.98 -12.73 -8.68
CA ARG A 121 -13.11 -13.67 -8.86
C ARG A 121 -12.88 -14.71 -9.96
N GLY A 122 -11.64 -14.84 -10.46
CA GLY A 122 -11.30 -15.87 -11.43
C GLY A 122 -11.77 -15.55 -12.84
N GLY A 123 -11.63 -14.29 -13.28
CA GLY A 123 -11.80 -13.95 -14.68
C GLY A 123 -10.87 -14.81 -15.52
N THR A 124 -11.44 -15.45 -16.53
CA THR A 124 -10.76 -16.27 -17.54
C THR A 124 -9.39 -15.69 -17.86
N LYS A 125 -8.33 -16.44 -17.57
CA LYS A 125 -7.05 -16.21 -18.21
C LYS A 125 -7.33 -16.43 -19.70
N SER A 126 -7.40 -15.35 -20.49
CA SER A 126 -7.14 -15.51 -21.91
C SER A 126 -5.66 -15.82 -22.00
N ASP A 127 -5.36 -17.10 -22.20
CA ASP A 127 -4.04 -17.55 -22.64
C ASP A 127 -3.87 -17.07 -24.08
N ASP A 128 -3.42 -15.82 -24.23
CA ASP A 128 -2.95 -15.19 -25.47
C ASP A 128 -1.87 -14.15 -25.11
#